data_AF-A0A3E0NSJ3-F1
#
_entry.id   AF-A0A3E0NSJ3-F1
#
_cell.length_a   1.000
_cell.length_b   1.000
_cell.length_c   1.000
_cell.angle_alpha   90.00
_cell.angle_beta   90.00
_cell.angle_gamma   90.00
#
_symmetry.space_group_name_H-M   'P 1'
#
loop_
_entity.id
_entity.type
_entity.pdbx_description
1 polymer ?
#
loop_
_entity_poly.entity_id
_entity_poly.type
_entity_poly.pdbx_seq_one_letter_code
_entity_poly.pdbx_strand_id
1 'polypeptide(L)'
;MQAIVKWLAVLAILAAAYVYGRPWFEDLGARIGLGTQGGGSLGEQCVAFAEGTVAEFVEKAEKWGDPPIQLERWSGSYRLLRGRLQDAYSHCGCELESCREGDRALDRLAALMESTNDSFRDGRPVDLDVPLDRLRAQLDQAARLAADGY
;
A
#
# COMPACT_ATOMS: atom_id res chain seq x y z
N MET A 1 -18.48 32.23 -1.19
CA MET A 1 -17.62 31.98 -0.01
C MET A 1 -17.48 30.49 0.35
N GLN A 2 -18.49 29.63 0.16
CA GLN A 2 -18.41 28.21 0.54
C GLN A 2 -17.43 27.34 -0.28
N ALA A 3 -17.14 27.70 -1.54
CA ALA A 3 -16.21 26.94 -2.38
C ALA A 3 -14.75 27.07 -1.95
N ILE A 4 -14.34 28.27 -1.51
CA ILE A 4 -12.95 28.56 -1.12
C ILE A 4 -12.56 27.81 0.17
N VAL A 5 -13.49 27.68 1.11
CA VAL A 5 -13.28 26.94 2.36
C VAL A 5 -13.10 25.45 2.10
N LYS A 6 -13.86 24.87 1.15
CA LYS A 6 -13.68 23.46 0.76
C LYS A 6 -12.31 23.23 0.11
N TRP A 7 -11.86 24.14 -0.74
CA TRP A 7 -10.53 24.06 -1.35
C TRP A 7 -9.39 24.14 -0.32
N LEU A 8 -9.53 25.00 0.70
CA LEU A 8 -8.57 25.09 1.81
C LEU A 8 -8.53 23.80 2.65
N ALA A 9 -9.67 23.16 2.90
CA ALA A 9 -9.71 21.89 3.61
C ALA A 9 -9.03 20.76 2.81
N VAL A 10 -9.26 20.70 1.49
CA VAL A 10 -8.60 19.73 0.61
C VAL A 10 -7.09 19.97 0.56
N LEU A 11 -6.65 21.22 0.45
CA LEU A 11 -5.22 21.57 0.51
C LEU A 11 -4.59 21.23 1.86
N ALA A 12 -5.30 21.40 2.97
CA ALA A 12 -4.81 21.03 4.29
C ALA A 12 -4.65 19.51 4.44
N ILE A 13 -5.57 18.72 3.87
CA ILE A 13 -5.49 17.25 3.87
C ILE A 13 -4.33 16.79 2.97
N LEU A 14 -4.18 17.38 1.78
CA LEU A 14 -3.05 17.11 0.89
C LEU A 14 -1.71 17.51 1.51
N ALA A 15 -1.65 18.65 2.20
CA ALA A 15 -0.44 19.09 2.91
C ALA A 15 -0.11 18.16 4.08
N ALA A 16 -1.11 17.70 4.84
CA ALA A 16 -0.90 16.71 5.89
C ALA A 16 -0.42 15.37 5.30
N ALA A 17 -1.01 14.92 4.18
CA ALA A 17 -0.56 13.73 3.47
C ALA A 17 0.87 13.89 2.92
N TYR A 18 1.26 15.09 2.49
CA TYR A 18 2.61 15.38 2.00
C TYR A 18 3.64 15.45 3.14
N VAL A 19 3.31 16.11 4.25
CA VAL A 19 4.22 16.25 5.42
C VAL A 19 4.38 14.91 6.16
N TYR A 20 3.32 14.11 6.29
CA TYR A 20 3.41 12.76 6.86
C TYR A 20 3.89 11.70 5.86
N GLY A 21 3.73 11.92 4.56
CA GLY A 21 4.22 11.02 3.51
C GLY A 21 5.70 11.19 3.20
N ARG A 22 6.27 12.38 3.39
CA ARG A 22 7.69 12.67 3.12
C ARG A 22 8.71 11.81 3.87
N PRO A 23 8.62 11.60 5.20
CA PRO A 23 9.58 10.71 5.88
C PRO A 23 9.50 9.26 5.38
N TRP A 24 8.40 8.86 4.71
CA TRP A 24 8.22 7.52 4.16
C TRP A 24 8.96 7.31 2.84
N PHE A 25 8.95 8.32 1.95
CA PHE A 25 9.70 8.27 0.69
C PHE A 25 11.21 8.38 0.89
N GLU A 26 11.66 9.14 1.89
CA GLU A 26 13.08 9.26 2.23
C GLU A 26 13.65 7.96 2.85
N ASP A 27 12.86 7.21 3.63
CA ASP A 27 13.28 5.91 4.18
C ASP A 27 13.28 4.79 3.12
N LEU A 28 12.33 4.81 2.18
CA LEU A 28 12.35 3.94 1.00
C LEU A 28 13.58 4.22 0.11
N GLY A 29 13.91 5.50 -0.11
CA GLY A 29 15.13 5.88 -0.82
C GLY A 29 16.42 5.39 -0.14
N ALA A 30 16.45 5.42 1.19
CA ALA A 30 17.61 5.01 1.98
C ALA A 30 17.78 3.48 2.07
N ARG A 31 16.69 2.70 2.09
CA ARG A 31 16.76 1.23 2.15
C ARG A 31 17.02 0.57 0.80
N ILE A 32 16.62 1.22 -0.30
CA ILE A 32 16.77 0.69 -1.65
C ILE A 32 18.09 1.16 -2.29
N GLY A 33 18.91 1.96 -1.60
CA GLY A 33 20.17 2.44 -2.17
C GLY A 33 19.94 3.32 -3.41
N LEU A 34 18.93 4.19 -3.37
CA LEU A 34 18.69 5.18 -4.42
C LEU A 34 19.76 6.28 -4.33
N GLY A 35 20.93 5.97 -4.87
CA GLY A 35 21.77 6.98 -5.49
C GLY A 35 20.92 7.71 -6.53
N THR A 36 20.86 9.02 -6.43
CA THR A 36 20.24 9.92 -7.40
C THR A 36 20.62 9.53 -8.83
N GLN A 37 19.71 8.91 -9.60
CA GLN A 37 19.71 8.89 -11.07
C GLN A 37 18.47 8.16 -11.61
N GLY A 38 17.75 8.81 -12.53
CA GLY A 38 16.87 8.14 -13.51
C GLY A 38 15.41 7.93 -13.08
N GLY A 39 14.48 8.29 -13.97
CA GLY A 39 13.09 7.89 -13.81
C GLY A 39 12.97 6.37 -13.84
N GLY A 40 12.53 5.77 -12.74
CA GLY A 40 12.28 4.34 -12.65
C GLY A 40 11.25 3.91 -13.70
N SER A 41 11.48 2.75 -14.30
CA SER A 41 10.55 2.13 -15.24
C SER A 41 9.15 2.02 -14.62
N LEU A 42 8.10 2.03 -15.44
CA LEU A 42 6.71 1.93 -14.95
C LEU A 42 6.50 0.68 -14.07
N GLY A 43 7.24 -0.39 -14.32
CA GLY A 43 7.23 -1.60 -13.49
C GLY A 43 7.82 -1.39 -12.09
N GLU A 44 8.93 -0.68 -11.95
CA GLU A 44 9.54 -0.39 -10.64
C GLU A 44 8.63 0.49 -9.78
N GLN A 45 7.92 1.45 -10.39
CA GLN A 45 6.95 2.28 -9.69
C GLN A 45 5.77 1.45 -9.17
N CYS A 46 5.20 0.59 -10.01
CA CYS A 46 4.11 -0.33 -9.61
C CYS A 46 4.50 -1.19 -8.40
N VAL A 47 5.69 -1.82 -8.45
CA VAL A 47 6.17 -2.68 -7.36
C VAL A 47 6.36 -1.89 -6.07
N ALA A 48 7.00 -0.71 -6.13
CA ALA A 48 7.21 0.13 -4.96
C ALA A 48 5.89 0.59 -4.31
N PHE A 49 4.87 0.92 -5.10
CA PHE A 49 3.54 1.27 -4.59
C PHE A 49 2.84 0.07 -3.96
N ALA A 50 2.97 -1.12 -4.56
CA ALA A 50 2.37 -2.34 -4.05
C ALA A 50 3.02 -2.78 -2.72
N GLU A 51 4.35 -2.82 -2.65
CA GLU A 51 5.11 -3.05 -1.41
C GLU A 51 4.71 -2.05 -0.33
N GLY A 52 4.59 -0.78 -0.71
CA GLY A 52 4.21 0.26 0.22
C GLY A 52 2.83 0.03 0.84
N THR A 53 1.86 -0.35 0.01
CA THR A 53 0.49 -0.64 0.44
C THR A 53 0.42 -1.88 1.33
N VAL A 54 1.22 -2.92 1.02
CA VAL A 54 1.34 -4.11 1.87
C VAL A 54 1.87 -3.75 3.25
N ALA A 55 2.97 -3.01 3.32
CA ALA A 55 3.58 -2.62 4.59
C ALA A 55 2.60 -1.81 5.47
N GLU A 56 1.85 -0.89 4.87
CA GLU A 56 0.83 -0.11 5.60
C GLU A 56 -0.30 -1.01 6.11
N PHE A 57 -0.78 -1.96 5.29
CA PHE A 57 -1.79 -2.93 5.72
C PHE A 57 -1.31 -3.74 6.95
N VAL A 58 -0.08 -4.27 6.91
CA VAL A 58 0.50 -5.04 8.02
C VAL A 58 0.56 -4.20 9.29
N GLU A 59 1.14 -3.00 9.21
CA GLU A 59 1.28 -2.10 10.36
C GLU A 59 -0.08 -1.78 10.99
N LYS A 60 -1.10 -1.49 10.18
CA LYS A 60 -2.44 -1.18 10.71
C LYS A 60 -3.14 -2.42 11.25
N ALA A 61 -2.98 -3.58 10.59
CA ALA A 61 -3.62 -4.81 11.02
C ALA A 61 -3.02 -5.31 12.34
N GLU A 62 -1.70 -5.24 12.54
CA GLU A 62 -1.06 -5.54 13.82
C GLU A 62 -1.48 -4.56 14.90
N LYS A 63 -1.48 -3.26 14.60
CA LYS A 63 -1.80 -2.21 15.58
C LYS A 63 -3.23 -2.26 16.09
N TRP A 64 -4.18 -2.62 15.22
CA TRP A 64 -5.61 -2.56 15.53
C TRP A 64 -6.29 -3.93 15.65
N GLY A 65 -5.59 -5.00 15.29
CA GLY A 65 -6.05 -6.39 15.33
C GLY A 65 -5.71 -7.14 16.60
N ASP A 66 -4.84 -6.61 17.46
CA ASP A 66 -4.56 -7.19 18.77
C ASP A 66 -5.76 -7.01 19.72
N PRO A 67 -6.21 -8.06 20.44
CA PRO A 67 -7.33 -7.95 21.35
C PRO A 67 -7.07 -6.96 22.51
N PRO A 68 -8.00 -6.03 22.81
CA PRO A 68 -9.30 -5.86 22.18
C PRO A 68 -9.21 -5.16 20.82
N ILE A 69 -9.82 -5.76 19.80
CA ILE A 69 -9.83 -5.25 18.42
C ILE A 69 -10.46 -3.87 18.39
N GLN A 70 -9.71 -2.88 17.92
CA GLN A 70 -10.15 -1.48 17.85
C GLN A 70 -10.93 -1.22 16.55
N LEU A 71 -12.15 -1.75 16.46
CA LEU A 71 -12.99 -1.72 15.24
C LEU A 71 -13.18 -0.32 14.64
N GLU A 72 -13.36 0.71 15.47
CA GLU A 72 -13.50 2.09 14.98
C GLU A 72 -12.23 2.57 14.25
N ARG A 73 -11.06 2.29 14.84
CA ARG A 73 -9.75 2.64 14.26
C ARG A 73 -9.44 1.80 13.03
N TRP A 74 -9.78 0.52 13.07
CA TRP A 74 -9.66 -0.39 11.94
C TRP A 74 -10.52 0.08 10.76
N SER A 75 -11.80 0.39 10.96
CA SER A 75 -12.70 0.82 9.88
C SER A 75 -12.25 2.11 9.18
N GLY A 76 -11.61 3.02 9.91
CA GLY A 76 -10.96 4.21 9.34
C GLY A 76 -9.74 3.85 8.51
N SER A 77 -8.87 2.99 9.07
CA SER A 77 -7.66 2.51 8.40
C SER A 77 -7.97 1.71 7.14
N TYR A 78 -8.93 0.79 7.19
CA TYR A 78 -9.38 -0.02 6.06
C TYR A 78 -9.88 0.85 4.90
N ARG A 79 -10.63 1.93 5.17
CA ARG A 79 -11.04 2.88 4.12
C ARG A 79 -9.87 3.60 3.47
N LEU A 80 -8.87 4.01 4.26
CA LEU A 80 -7.65 4.64 3.74
C LEU A 80 -6.83 3.66 2.89
N LEU A 81 -6.65 2.43 3.39
CA LEU A 81 -5.93 1.37 2.68
C LEU A 81 -6.62 0.99 1.37
N ARG A 82 -7.96 0.95 1.32
CA ARG A 82 -8.70 0.75 0.07
C ARG A 82 -8.45 1.87 -0.94
N GLY A 83 -8.32 3.12 -0.48
CA GLY A 83 -7.92 4.23 -1.33
C GLY A 83 -6.51 4.05 -1.88
N ARG A 84 -5.54 3.73 -1.01
CA ARG A 84 -4.14 3.44 -1.39
C ARG A 84 -4.03 2.29 -2.40
N LEU A 85 -4.80 1.23 -2.19
CA LEU A 85 -4.86 0.08 -3.09
C LEU A 85 -5.38 0.49 -4.47
N GLN A 86 -6.41 1.33 -4.53
CA GLN A 86 -6.94 1.87 -5.79
C GLN A 86 -5.91 2.77 -6.50
N ASP A 87 -5.19 3.59 -5.75
CA ASP A 87 -4.10 4.40 -6.30
C ASP A 87 -2.98 3.49 -6.84
N ALA A 88 -2.61 2.43 -6.12
CA ALA A 88 -1.60 1.46 -6.57
C ALA A 88 -1.98 0.78 -7.90
N TYR A 89 -3.25 0.38 -8.07
CA TYR A 89 -3.74 -0.14 -9.36
C TYR A 89 -3.57 0.87 -10.50
N SER A 90 -3.77 2.16 -10.24
CA SER A 90 -3.58 3.18 -11.27
C SER A 90 -2.12 3.31 -11.74
N HIS A 91 -1.17 2.92 -10.89
CA HIS A 91 0.27 2.88 -11.21
C HIS A 91 0.70 1.56 -11.86
N CYS A 92 -0.06 0.48 -11.66
CA CYS A 92 0.23 -0.86 -12.20
C CYS A 92 -0.45 -1.18 -13.54
N GLY A 93 -1.25 -0.26 -14.10
CA GLY A 93 -1.94 -0.43 -15.38
C GLY A 93 -1.05 -0.36 -16.63
N CYS A 94 0.07 -1.09 -16.66
CA CYS A 94 1.04 -1.11 -17.75
C CYS A 94 1.17 -2.51 -18.39
N GLU A 95 1.55 -2.59 -19.68
CA GLU A 95 1.59 -3.87 -20.41
C GLU A 95 2.79 -4.78 -20.05
N LEU A 96 3.69 -4.32 -19.19
CA LEU A 96 4.88 -5.07 -18.76
C LEU A 96 4.51 -6.25 -17.86
N GLU A 97 5.32 -7.31 -17.92
CA GLU A 97 5.12 -8.50 -17.10
C GLU A 97 5.28 -8.22 -15.59
N SER A 98 6.17 -7.30 -15.23
CA SER A 98 6.32 -6.80 -13.86
C SER A 98 5.06 -6.09 -13.34
N CYS A 99 4.38 -5.30 -14.17
CA CYS A 99 3.10 -4.68 -13.83
C CYS A 99 2.01 -5.73 -13.63
N ARG A 100 1.95 -6.77 -14.48
CA ARG A 100 0.97 -7.86 -14.32
C ARG A 100 1.17 -8.66 -13.02
N GLU A 101 2.41 -8.93 -12.64
CA GLU A 101 2.68 -9.58 -11.35
C GLU A 101 2.39 -8.65 -10.17
N GLY A 102 2.68 -7.35 -10.31
CA GLY A 102 2.28 -6.32 -9.34
C GLY A 102 0.77 -6.26 -9.14
N ASP A 103 0.00 -6.23 -10.22
CA ASP A 103 -1.47 -6.27 -10.17
C ASP A 103 -1.98 -7.53 -9.48
N ARG A 104 -1.41 -8.70 -9.78
CA ARG A 104 -1.80 -9.95 -9.09
C ARG A 104 -1.47 -9.90 -7.60
N ALA A 105 -0.38 -9.26 -7.21
CA ALA A 105 -0.06 -9.06 -5.80
C ALA A 105 -1.09 -8.11 -5.15
N LEU A 106 -1.47 -7.02 -5.82
CA LEU A 106 -2.51 -6.10 -5.35
C LEU A 106 -3.88 -6.82 -5.21
N ASP A 107 -4.24 -7.70 -6.14
CA ASP A 107 -5.48 -8.49 -6.06
C ASP A 107 -5.50 -9.39 -4.82
N ARG A 108 -4.38 -10.04 -4.52
CA ARG A 108 -4.25 -10.86 -3.31
C ARG A 108 -4.26 -10.04 -2.04
N LEU A 109 -3.64 -8.86 -2.06
CA LEU A 109 -3.73 -7.91 -0.95
C LEU A 109 -5.18 -7.48 -0.72
N ALA A 110 -5.93 -7.19 -1.77
CA ALA A 110 -7.35 -6.83 -1.69
C ALA A 110 -8.17 -7.94 -1.01
N ALA A 111 -7.98 -9.19 -1.43
CA ALA A 111 -8.65 -10.35 -0.84
C ALA A 111 -8.27 -10.55 0.63
N LEU A 112 -6.99 -10.39 0.97
CA LEU A 112 -6.51 -10.48 2.35
C LEU A 112 -7.10 -9.37 3.22
N MET A 113 -7.14 -8.13 2.73
CA MET A 113 -7.74 -7.00 3.41
C MET A 113 -9.23 -7.24 3.73
N GLU A 114 -9.98 -7.80 2.78
CA GLU A 114 -11.40 -8.12 2.98
C GLU A 114 -11.57 -9.21 4.04
N SER A 115 -10.83 -10.31 3.91
CA SER A 115 -10.83 -11.41 4.89
C SER A 115 -10.49 -10.94 6.30
N THR A 116 -9.49 -10.05 6.42
CA THR A 116 -9.08 -9.48 7.70
C THR A 116 -10.15 -8.57 8.28
N ASN A 117 -10.77 -7.73 7.43
CA ASN A 117 -11.85 -6.87 7.86
C ASN A 117 -13.06 -7.65 8.37
N ASP A 118 -13.47 -8.70 7.66
CA ASP A 118 -14.56 -9.57 8.09
C ASP A 118 -14.23 -10.26 9.43
N SER A 119 -13.02 -10.79 9.55
CA SER A 119 -12.57 -11.44 10.79
C SER A 119 -12.56 -10.49 11.98
N PHE A 120 -12.06 -9.26 11.80
CA PHE A 120 -12.06 -8.26 12.87
C PHE A 120 -13.48 -7.85 13.27
N ARG A 121 -14.39 -7.69 12.30
CA ARG A 121 -15.82 -7.40 12.55
C ARG A 121 -16.50 -8.53 13.32
N ASP A 122 -16.08 -9.77 13.11
CA ASP A 122 -16.52 -10.94 13.87
C ASP A 122 -15.82 -11.08 15.24
N GLY A 123 -14.90 -10.18 15.58
CA GLY A 123 -14.14 -10.23 16.83
C GLY A 123 -13.05 -11.31 16.85
N ARG A 124 -12.66 -11.83 15.68
CA ARG A 124 -11.65 -12.88 15.53
C ARG A 124 -10.29 -12.28 15.16
N PRO A 125 -9.21 -12.67 15.85
CA PRO A 125 -7.86 -12.33 15.41
C PRO A 125 -7.54 -13.05 14.10
N VAL A 126 -6.63 -12.47 13.32
CA VAL A 126 -6.22 -12.98 12.01
C VAL A 126 -4.74 -13.29 12.08
N ASP A 127 -4.37 -14.51 11.68
CA ASP A 127 -2.99 -14.86 11.41
C ASP A 127 -2.61 -14.35 10.02
N LEU A 128 -1.73 -13.35 9.98
CA LEU A 128 -1.30 -12.70 8.75
C LEU A 128 -0.01 -13.30 8.19
N ASP A 129 0.71 -14.14 8.94
CA ASP A 129 2.08 -14.55 8.58
C ASP A 129 2.11 -15.33 7.26
N VAL A 130 1.31 -16.38 7.17
CA VAL A 130 1.22 -17.25 5.98
C VAL A 130 0.76 -16.52 4.71
N PRO A 131 -0.33 -15.71 4.73
CA PRO A 131 -0.74 -14.98 3.54
C PRO A 131 0.22 -13.84 3.16
N LEU A 132 0.88 -13.19 4.13
CA LEU A 132 1.86 -12.13 3.87
C LEU A 132 3.14 -12.66 3.23
N ASP A 133 3.66 -13.82 3.66
CA ASP A 133 4.87 -14.38 3.06
C ASP A 133 4.68 -14.70 1.57
N ARG A 134 3.50 -15.22 1.20
CA ARG A 134 3.17 -15.46 -0.22
C ARG A 134 3.06 -14.16 -1.00
N LEU A 135 2.52 -13.12 -0.38
CA LEU A 135 2.37 -11.80 -0.98
C LEU A 135 3.73 -11.13 -1.22
N ARG A 136 4.62 -11.18 -0.21
CA ARG A 136 6.00 -10.70 -0.30
C ARG A 136 6.78 -11.43 -1.37
N ALA A 137 6.70 -12.76 -1.42
CA ALA A 137 7.38 -13.55 -2.44
C ALA A 137 6.95 -13.18 -3.88
N GLN A 138 5.68 -12.78 -4.08
CA GLN A 138 5.22 -12.31 -5.38
C GLN A 138 5.70 -10.90 -5.71
N LEU A 139 5.73 -10.00 -4.73
CA LEU A 139 6.30 -8.67 -4.92
C LEU A 139 7.80 -8.74 -5.22
N ASP A 140 8.54 -9.61 -4.53
CA ASP A 140 9.94 -9.89 -4.83
C ASP A 140 10.13 -10.41 -6.27
N GLN A 141 9.22 -11.26 -6.74
CA GLN A 141 9.24 -11.74 -8.13
C GLN A 141 8.96 -10.60 -9.12
N ALA A 142 7.97 -9.75 -8.84
CA ALA A 142 7.64 -8.59 -9.66
C ALA A 142 8.80 -7.58 -9.70
N ALA A 143 9.47 -7.36 -8.56
CA ALA A 143 10.66 -6.51 -8.44
C ALA A 143 11.81 -6.99 -9.32
N ARG A 144 12.08 -8.31 -9.32
CA ARG A 144 13.11 -8.92 -10.17
C ARG A 144 12.78 -8.73 -11.64
N LEU A 145 11.52 -8.98 -12.05
CA LEU A 145 11.07 -8.75 -13.43
C LEU A 145 11.18 -7.27 -13.84
N ALA A 146 10.97 -6.34 -12.91
CA ALA A 146 11.13 -4.92 -13.17
C ALA A 146 12.61 -4.52 -13.33
N ALA A 147 13.51 -5.16 -12.58
CA ALA A 147 14.96 -4.93 -12.65
C ALA A 147 15.62 -5.61 -13.86
N ASP A 148 15.13 -6.77 -14.29
CA ASP A 148 15.66 -7.55 -15.42
C ASP A 148 15.14 -7.05 -16.79
N GLY A 149 14.14 -6.17 -16.81
CA GLY A 149 13.49 -5.64 -18.02
C GLY A 149 14.26 -4.54 -18.78
N TYR A 150 15.57 -4.39 -18.53
CA TYR A 150 16.48 -3.44 -19.21
C TYR A 150 17.30 -4.10 -20.31
#